data_AF-A0A3D2EUD8-F1
#
_entry.id   AF-A0A3D2EUD8-F1
#
_cell.length_a   1.000
_cell.length_b   1.000
_cell.length_c   1.000
_cell.angle_alpha   90.00
_cell.angle_beta   90.00
_cell.angle_gamma   90.00
#
_symmetry.space_group_name_H-M   'P 1'
#
loop_
_entity.id
_entity.type
_entity.pdbx_description
1 polymer ?
#
loop_
_entity_poly.entity_id
_entity_poly.type
_entity_poly.pdbx_seq_one_letter_code
_entity_poly.pdbx_strand_id
1 'polypeptide(L)' 'YRGGPVGVETLAVALSEQRDTLEHVVEPYLIQRALIQRTPRGRVLERFGWDHLGLKPLPKGGEDGPGTLFDGSEPGADER' A
#
# COMPACT_ATOMS: atom_id res chain seq x y z
N TYR A 1 -5.77 -5.64 8.44
CA TYR A 1 -5.05 -4.92 7.37
C TYR A 1 -5.12 -3.40 7.42
N ARG A 2 -6.04 -2.72 8.15
CA ARG A 2 -5.93 -1.26 8.48
C ARG A 2 -5.49 -0.37 7.27
N GLY A 3 -5.94 -0.70 6.05
CA GLY A 3 -5.61 -0.04 4.78
C GLY A 3 -4.18 -0.17 4.23
N GLY A 4 -3.34 -1.03 4.79
CA GLY A 4 -2.05 -1.44 4.21
C GLY A 4 -2.20 -2.50 3.10
N PRO A 5 -1.08 -2.89 2.46
CA PRO A 5 -1.08 -3.73 1.26
C PRO A 5 -1.64 -5.13 1.54
N VAL A 6 -2.71 -5.49 0.83
CA VAL A 6 -3.34 -6.82 0.89
C VAL A 6 -3.31 -7.51 -0.47
N GLY A 7 -2.98 -8.80 -0.50
CA GLY A 7 -3.00 -9.59 -1.72
C GLY A 7 -4.43 -9.81 -2.24
N VAL A 8 -4.60 -9.97 -3.55
CA VAL A 8 -5.92 -10.25 -4.13
C VAL A 8 -6.45 -11.61 -3.74
N GLU A 9 -5.60 -12.60 -3.57
CA GLU A 9 -6.00 -13.93 -3.09
C GLU A 9 -6.66 -13.83 -1.71
N THR A 10 -6.09 -13.00 -0.82
CA THR A 10 -6.66 -12.76 0.50
C THR A 10 -8.00 -12.04 0.43
N LEU A 11 -8.14 -11.06 -0.47
CA LEU A 11 -9.42 -10.38 -0.70
C LEU A 11 -10.47 -11.31 -1.30
N ALA A 12 -10.10 -12.14 -2.27
CA ALA A 12 -10.95 -13.13 -2.90
C ALA A 12 -11.53 -14.11 -1.87
N VAL A 13 -10.68 -14.66 -1.00
CA VAL A 13 -11.11 -15.53 0.10
C VAL A 13 -12.02 -14.79 1.09
N ALA A 14 -11.66 -13.56 1.48
CA ALA A 14 -12.45 -12.78 2.44
C ALA A 14 -13.83 -12.39 1.91
N LEU A 15 -13.94 -12.13 0.60
CA LEU A 15 -15.18 -11.74 -0.08
C LEU A 15 -15.96 -12.94 -0.63
N SER A 16 -15.43 -14.16 -0.49
CA SER A 16 -15.98 -15.38 -1.11
C SER A 16 -16.20 -15.23 -2.62
N GLU A 17 -15.28 -14.54 -3.30
CA GLU A 17 -15.42 -14.21 -4.72
C GLU A 17 -14.16 -14.58 -5.51
N GLN A 18 -14.30 -14.80 -6.82
CA GLN A 18 -13.18 -15.17 -7.66
C GLN A 18 -12.20 -14.00 -7.83
N ARG A 19 -10.90 -14.31 -7.82
CA ARG A 19 -9.84 -13.34 -8.13
C ARG A 19 -10.10 -12.61 -9.44
N ASP A 20 -10.49 -13.36 -10.47
CA ASP A 20 -10.68 -12.84 -11.82
C ASP A 20 -11.80 -11.78 -11.85
N THR A 21 -12.90 -12.03 -11.15
CA THR A 21 -13.99 -11.05 -10.96
C THR A 21 -13.48 -9.80 -10.26
N LEU A 22 -12.69 -9.95 -9.19
CA LEU A 22 -12.10 -8.80 -8.51
C LEU A 22 -11.23 -7.98 -9.45
N GLU A 23 -10.32 -8.61 -10.20
CA GLU A 23 -9.35 -7.91 -11.05
C GLU A 23 -9.95 -7.30 -12.32
N HIS A 24 -10.94 -7.96 -12.92
CA HIS A 24 -11.49 -7.56 -14.21
C HIS A 24 -12.84 -6.83 -14.12
N VAL A 25 -13.56 -6.96 -13.01
CA VAL A 25 -14.89 -6.35 -12.84
C VAL A 25 -14.90 -5.30 -11.74
N VAL A 26 -14.40 -5.66 -10.54
CA VAL A 26 -14.53 -4.80 -9.35
C VAL A 26 -13.46 -3.70 -9.33
N GLU A 27 -12.19 -4.08 -9.49
CA GLU A 27 -11.05 -3.16 -9.40
C GLU A 27 -11.10 -2.00 -10.40
N PRO A 28 -11.51 -2.16 -11.67
CA PRO A 28 -11.62 -1.04 -12.61
C PRO A 28 -12.46 0.11 -12.05
N TYR A 29 -13.60 -0.20 -11.41
CA TYR A 29 -14.46 0.81 -10.80
C TYR A 29 -13.82 1.46 -9.57
N LEU A 30 -13.24 0.65 -8.68
CA LEU A 30 -12.64 1.13 -7.45
C LEU A 30 -11.41 2.01 -7.71
N ILE A 31 -10.61 1.69 -8.73
CA ILE A 31 -9.46 2.49 -9.16
C ILE A 31 -9.94 3.80 -9.80
N GLN A 32 -10.94 3.76 -10.68
CA GLN A 32 -11.51 4.97 -11.30
C GLN A 32 -12.07 5.95 -10.27
N ARG A 33 -12.65 5.45 -9.18
CA ARG A 33 -13.16 6.26 -8.06
C ARG A 33 -12.07 6.70 -7.07
N ALA A 34 -10.80 6.39 -7.33
CA ALA A 34 -9.68 6.62 -6.42
C ALA A 34 -9.90 6.06 -5.01
N LEU A 35 -10.57 4.90 -4.91
CA LEU A 35 -10.83 4.22 -3.63
C LEU A 35 -9.68 3.28 -3.26
N ILE A 36 -9.10 2.60 -4.25
CA ILE A 36 -7.98 1.67 -4.06
C ILE A 36 -6.86 1.93 -5.07
N GLN A 37 -5.64 1.53 -4.72
CA GLN A 37 -4.49 1.55 -5.62
C GLN A 37 -3.83 0.16 -5.69
N ARG A 38 -3.46 -0.27 -6.92
CA ARG A 38 -2.61 -1.46 -7.13
C ARG A 38 -1.15 -1.11 -6.83
N THR A 39 -0.47 -1.94 -6.06
CA THR A 39 0.98 -1.85 -5.80
C THR A 39 1.62 -3.24 -5.97
N PRO A 40 2.95 -3.34 -6.18
CA PRO A 40 3.64 -4.62 -6.25
C PRO A 40 3.45 -5.50 -5.00
N ARG A 41 3.16 -4.87 -3.84
CA ARG A 41 2.94 -5.55 -2.56
C ARG A 41 1.48 -5.92 -2.29
N GLY A 42 0.56 -5.45 -3.12
CA GLY A 42 -0.88 -5.68 -2.94
C GLY A 42 -1.71 -4.43 -3.18
N ARG A 43 -2.97 -4.46 -2.71
CA ARG A 43 -3.94 -3.39 -2.84
C ARG A 43 -3.90 -2.53 -1.59
N VAL A 44 -3.86 -1.22 -1.75
CA VAL A 44 -3.82 -0.24 -0.67
C VAL A 44 -5.06 0.65 -0.77
N LEU A 45 -5.62 1.05 0.37
CA LEU A 45 -6.71 2.03 0.40
C LEU A 45 -6.16 3.43 0.13
N GLU A 46 -6.75 4.11 -0.85
CA GLU A 46 -6.38 5.48 -1.20
C GLU A 46 -7.19 6.48 -0.35
N ARG A 47 -6.79 7.77 -0.33
CA ARG A 47 -7.42 8.81 0.52
C ARG A 47 -8.95 8.82 0.41
N PHE A 48 -9.49 8.83 -0.82
CA PHE A 48 -10.92 8.79 -1.04
C PHE A 48 -11.59 7.53 -0.50
N GLY A 49 -10.89 6.39 -0.49
CA GLY A 49 -11.37 5.16 0.13
C GLY A 49 -11.50 5.27 1.64
N TRP A 50 -10.54 5.93 2.30
CA TRP A 50 -10.59 6.21 3.74
C TRP A 50 -11.76 7.13 4.10
N ASP A 51 -11.93 8.23 3.36
CA ASP A 51 -13.06 9.15 3.52
C ASP A 51 -14.41 8.46 3.26
N HIS A 52 -14.51 7.63 2.21
CA HIS A 52 -15.74 6.89 1.89
C HIS A 52 -16.15 5.91 2.99
N LEU A 53 -15.17 5.31 3.67
CA LEU A 53 -15.41 4.40 4.79
C LEU A 53 -15.61 5.14 6.13
N GLY A 54 -15.50 6.48 6.17
CA GLY A 54 -15.55 7.27 7.40
C GLY A 54 -14.40 6.97 8.36
N LEU A 55 -13.29 6.43 7.85
CA LEU A 55 -12.13 6.01 8.63
C LEU A 55 -11.02 7.06 8.53
N LYS A 56 -10.32 7.32 9.65
CA LYS A 56 -9.14 8.19 9.61
C LYS A 56 -8.00 7.48 8.88
N PRO A 57 -7.40 8.09 7.84
CA PRO A 57 -6.27 7.49 7.15
C PRO A 57 -5.14 7.27 8.15
N LEU A 58 -4.57 6.07 8.15
CA LEU A 58 -3.35 5.83 8.90
C LEU A 58 -2.20 6.56 8.21
N PRO A 59 -1.22 7.09 8.96
CA PRO A 59 0.02 7.56 8.36
C PRO A 59 0.57 6.43 7.50
N LYS A 60 1.06 6.76 6.28
CA LYS A 60 1.63 5.80 5.33
C LYS A 60 2.86 5.11 5.96
N GLY A 61 2.64 4.15 6.83
CA GLY A 61 3.67 3.32 7.44
C GLY A 61 4.00 2.19 6.49
N GLY A 62 4.91 2.45 5.56
CA GLY A 62 5.34 1.50 4.54
C GLY A 62 6.16 2.16 3.44
N GLU A 63 6.99 3.13 3.82
CA GLU A 63 8.11 3.56 3.00
C GLU A 63 9.16 2.45 3.09
N ASP A 64 8.99 1.39 2.30
CA ASP A 64 10.12 0.52 1.96
C ASP A 64 11.00 1.24 0.92
N GLY A 65 11.59 2.35 1.35
CA GLY A 65 12.85 2.79 0.78
C GLY A 65 13.96 2.00 1.45
N PRO A 66 15.00 1.53 0.73
CA PRO A 66 16.27 1.20 1.37
C PRO A 66 16.89 2.52 1.85
N GLY A 67 16.40 3.01 2.98
CA GLY A 67 16.58 4.39 3.42
C GLY A 67 17.49 4.57 4.62
N THR A 68 18.39 3.62 4.93
CA THR A 68 19.45 3.81 5.96
C THR A 68 20.72 2.97 5.74
N LEU A 69 20.92 2.28 4.61
CA LEU A 69 22.08 1.37 4.47
C LEU A 69 23.38 2.05 3.99
N PHE A 70 23.32 3.31 3.56
CA PHE A 70 24.51 4.10 3.22
C PHE A 70 24.50 5.44 3.96
N ASP A 71 24.51 5.40 5.30
CA ASP A 71 25.11 6.51 6.06
C ASP A 71 26.64 6.32 6.04
N GLY A 72 27.20 6.51 4.84
CA GLY A 72 28.63 6.50 4.58
C GLY A 72 29.25 7.83 4.99
N SER A 73 29.35 8.07 6.30
CA SER A 73 30.22 9.11 6.84
C SER A 73 31.33 8.45 7.64
N GLU A 74 32.41 8.04 6.96
CA GLU A 74 33.74 8.10 7.55
C GLU A 74 34.17 9.58 7.56
N PRO A 75 34.28 10.26 8.70
CA PRO A 75 35.15 11.43 8.79
C PRO A 75 36.56 10.95 9.10
N GLY A 76 37.46 11.25 8.17
CA GLY A 76 38.87 10.95 8.25
C GLY A 76 39.61 11.65 9.38
N ALA A 77 40.89 11.33 9.39
CA ALA A 77 41.95 11.85 10.23
C ALA A 77 41.95 13.38 10.41
N ASP A 78 42.14 13.81 11.66
CA ASP A 78 42.71 15.10 12.07
C ASP A 78 43.35 14.84 13.46
N GLU A 79 44.66 14.51 13.50
CA GLU A 79 45.76 15.45 13.78
C GLU A 79 45.59 16.18 15.12
N ARG A 80 46.19 15.64 16.20
CA ARG A 80 47.03 16.35 17.19
C ARG A 80 47.92 15.36 17.96
#